data_AF-A0AAU3SL73-F1
#
_entry.id   AF-A0AAU3SL73-F1
#
_cell.length_a   1.000
_cell.length_b   1.000
_cell.length_c   1.000
_cell.angle_alpha   90.00
_cell.angle_beta   90.00
_cell.angle_gamma   90.00
#
_symmetry.space_group_name_H-M   'P 1'
#
loop_
_entity.id
_entity.type
_entity.pdbx_description
1 polymer ?
#
loop_
_entity_poly.entity_id
_entity_poly.type
_entity_poly.pdbx_seq_one_letter_code
_entity_poly.pdbx_strand_id
1 'polypeptide(L)'
;MAARFKMSTRGVGQLLNSPEIAGEMLRRAEVIKSVAEAVSPVGGPGDPHPGQYKLAWYAKVERKAIGRSRKKRAVGVVGNSTYYARWVEWGTERVHAHHVLLRAAQIGGR
;
A
#
# COMPACT_ATOMS: atom_id res chain seq x y z
N MET A 1 -41.37 15.22 10.92
CA MET A 1 -40.48 14.79 12.02
C MET A 1 -39.24 14.18 11.37
N ALA A 2 -38.05 14.76 11.54
CA ALA A 2 -36.85 14.19 10.93
C ALA A 2 -36.39 12.96 11.73
N ALA A 3 -36.24 11.81 11.08
CA ALA A 3 -35.72 10.61 11.73
C ALA A 3 -34.30 10.87 12.24
N ARG A 4 -34.07 10.69 13.54
CA ARG A 4 -32.72 10.79 14.14
C ARG A 4 -32.02 9.45 13.98
N PHE A 5 -31.01 9.40 13.12
CA PHE A 5 -30.14 8.23 13.02
C PHE A 5 -29.34 8.05 14.32
N LYS A 6 -29.45 6.87 14.93
CA LYS A 6 -28.63 6.47 16.09
C LYS A 6 -27.64 5.39 15.66
N MET A 7 -26.40 5.80 15.42
CA MET A 7 -25.34 4.89 14.99
C MET A 7 -24.94 3.91 16.11
N SER A 8 -24.83 2.61 15.79
CA SER A 8 -24.27 1.61 16.69
C SER A 8 -22.75 1.51 16.49
N THR A 9 -21.97 1.92 17.50
CA THR A 9 -20.50 1.82 17.46
C THR A 9 -20.01 0.37 17.40
N ARG A 10 -20.78 -0.57 17.98
CA ARG A 10 -20.52 -2.01 17.89
C ARG A 10 -20.74 -2.53 16.47
N GLY A 11 -21.87 -2.17 15.85
CA GLY A 11 -22.19 -2.57 14.48
C GLY A 11 -21.16 -2.05 13.47
N VAL A 12 -20.75 -0.78 13.60
CA VAL A 12 -19.66 -0.20 12.80
C VAL A 12 -18.36 -0.96 13.01
N GLY A 13 -18.05 -1.35 14.26
CA GLY A 13 -16.89 -2.17 14.57
C GLY A 13 -16.93 -3.54 13.89
N GLN A 14 -18.08 -4.21 13.83
CA GLN A 14 -18.23 -5.49 13.13
C GLN A 14 -18.06 -5.32 11.62
N LEU A 15 -18.70 -4.30 11.04
CA LEU A 15 -18.56 -3.97 9.62
C LEU A 15 -17.09 -3.74 9.24
N LEU A 16 -16.35 -2.94 10.00
CA LEU A 16 -14.94 -2.65 9.72
C LEU A 16 -14.00 -3.84 9.90
N ASN A 17 -14.47 -4.92 10.53
CA ASN A 17 -13.74 -6.16 10.71
C ASN A 17 -14.22 -7.28 9.79
N SER A 18 -15.18 -6.98 8.92
CA SER A 18 -15.76 -7.92 7.97
C SER A 18 -14.75 -8.35 6.89
N PRO A 19 -14.90 -9.56 6.33
CA PRO A 19 -14.08 -10.02 5.22
C PRO A 19 -14.26 -9.16 3.96
N GLU A 20 -15.42 -8.54 3.76
CA GLU A 20 -15.69 -7.64 2.64
C GLU A 20 -14.81 -6.38 2.71
N ILE A 21 -14.64 -5.79 3.90
CA ILE A 21 -13.71 -4.67 4.10
C ILE A 21 -12.27 -5.11 3.87
N ALA A 22 -11.88 -6.31 4.32
CA ALA A 22 -10.55 -6.84 4.05
C ALA A 22 -10.31 -7.03 2.54
N GLY A 23 -11.30 -7.56 1.81
CA GLY A 23 -11.25 -7.71 0.35
C GLY A 23 -11.11 -6.36 -0.37
N GLU A 24 -11.86 -5.34 0.04
CA GLU A 24 -11.74 -3.99 -0.53
C GLU A 24 -10.37 -3.36 -0.23
N MET A 25 -9.83 -3.57 0.97
CA MET A 25 -8.47 -3.12 1.31
C MET A 25 -7.40 -3.82 0.45
N LEU A 26 -7.57 -5.11 0.18
CA LEU A 26 -6.69 -5.83 -0.74
C LEU A 26 -6.80 -5.30 -2.16
N ARG A 27 -8.03 -5.11 -2.66
CA ARG A 27 -8.28 -4.57 -4.01
C ARG A 27 -7.58 -3.23 -4.21
N ARG A 28 -7.71 -2.32 -3.24
CA ARG A 28 -7.02 -1.01 -3.29
C ARG A 28 -5.50 -1.16 -3.25
N ALA A 29 -4.98 -2.07 -2.43
CA ALA A 29 -3.53 -2.34 -2.37
C ALA A 29 -3.02 -2.89 -3.70
N GLU A 30 -3.75 -3.79 -4.37
CA GLU A 30 -3.40 -4.32 -5.70
C GLU A 30 -3.43 -3.23 -6.78
N VAL A 31 -4.36 -2.27 -6.71
CA VAL A 31 -4.37 -1.11 -7.62
C VAL A 31 -3.12 -0.25 -7.43
N ILE A 32 -2.72 0.04 -6.20
CA ILE A 32 -1.50 0.80 -5.94
C ILE A 32 -0.26 0.01 -6.39
N LYS A 33 -0.23 -1.30 -6.13
CA LYS A 33 0.85 -2.21 -6.55
C LYS A 33 1.02 -2.22 -8.07
N SER A 34 -0.07 -2.34 -8.84
CA SER A 34 0.02 -2.37 -10.31
C SER A 34 0.57 -1.06 -10.87
N VAL A 35 0.23 0.08 -10.27
CA VAL A 35 0.85 1.37 -10.61
C VAL A 35 2.33 1.39 -10.24
N ALA A 36 2.70 0.87 -9.07
CA ALA A 36 4.08 0.79 -8.64
C ALA A 36 4.93 -0.05 -9.61
N GLU A 37 4.42 -1.20 -10.07
CA GLU A 37 5.05 -2.03 -11.09
C GLU A 37 5.19 -1.28 -12.43
N ALA A 38 4.16 -0.54 -12.85
CA ALA A 38 4.17 0.21 -14.10
C ALA A 38 5.24 1.32 -14.11
N VAL A 39 5.36 2.07 -13.02
CA VAL A 39 6.27 3.23 -12.92
C VAL A 39 7.65 2.89 -12.34
N SER A 40 7.88 1.64 -11.97
CA SER A 40 9.17 1.17 -11.46
C SER A 40 10.28 1.31 -12.50
N PRO A 41 11.46 1.85 -12.11
CA PRO A 41 12.61 1.88 -13.00
C PRO A 41 13.12 0.46 -13.27
N VAL A 42 13.68 0.28 -14.45
CA VAL A 42 14.49 -0.89 -14.81
C VAL A 42 15.88 -0.37 -15.06
N GLY A 43 16.88 -0.88 -14.33
CA GLY A 43 18.25 -0.42 -14.47
C GLY A 43 18.84 -0.75 -15.84
N GLY A 44 19.81 0.07 -16.26
CA GLY A 44 20.48 -0.04 -17.55
C GLY A 44 21.67 -1.02 -17.55
N PRO A 45 22.57 -0.93 -18.56
CA PRO A 45 23.68 -1.87 -18.80
C PRO A 45 24.77 -2.02 -17.71
N GLY A 46 24.57 -1.47 -16.52
CA GLY A 46 25.46 -1.64 -15.36
C GLY A 46 24.73 -2.01 -14.06
N ASP A 47 23.41 -2.27 -14.14
CA ASP A 47 22.64 -2.76 -13.00
C ASP A 47 22.92 -4.27 -12.82
N PRO A 48 23.40 -4.72 -11.65
CA PRO A 48 23.58 -6.16 -11.39
C PRO A 48 22.25 -6.91 -11.33
N HIS A 49 21.12 -6.23 -11.15
CA HIS A 49 19.81 -6.82 -10.94
C HIS A 49 18.68 -6.13 -11.75
N PRO A 50 18.81 -6.07 -13.09
CA PRO A 50 17.88 -5.33 -13.93
C PRO A 50 16.46 -5.91 -13.80
N GLY A 51 15.52 -5.04 -13.43
CA GLY A 51 14.10 -5.39 -13.32
C GLY A 51 13.69 -6.14 -12.05
N GLN A 52 14.63 -6.58 -11.20
CA GLN A 52 14.29 -7.29 -9.96
C GLN A 52 13.46 -6.41 -9.00
N TYR A 53 13.75 -5.11 -8.92
CA TYR A 53 12.93 -4.15 -8.16
C TYR A 53 11.46 -4.17 -8.60
N LYS A 54 11.22 -4.10 -9.91
CA LYS A 54 9.89 -4.08 -10.50
C LYS A 54 9.11 -5.36 -10.24
N LEU A 55 9.78 -6.51 -10.15
CA LEU A 55 9.14 -7.81 -9.92
C LEU A 55 8.88 -8.12 -8.43
N ALA A 56 9.42 -7.31 -7.52
CA ALA A 56 9.41 -7.59 -6.09
C ALA A 56 8.30 -6.87 -5.30
N TRP A 57 7.34 -6.26 -6.01
CA TRP A 57 6.19 -5.62 -5.39
C TRP A 57 5.20 -6.65 -4.85
N TYR A 58 4.65 -6.37 -3.66
CA TYR A 58 3.59 -7.16 -3.06
C TYR A 58 2.49 -6.28 -2.50
N ALA A 59 1.29 -6.85 -2.45
CA ALA A 59 0.13 -6.30 -1.77
C ALA A 59 -0.40 -7.37 -0.81
N LYS A 60 -0.77 -6.96 0.40
CA LYS A 60 -1.39 -7.85 1.39
C LYS A 60 -2.32 -7.09 2.32
N VAL A 61 -3.16 -7.84 3.03
CA VAL A 61 -3.95 -7.30 4.12
C VAL A 61 -3.28 -7.65 5.44
N GLU A 62 -3.17 -6.66 6.32
CA GLU A 62 -2.73 -6.86 7.70
C GLU A 62 -3.78 -6.32 8.67
N ARG A 63 -3.67 -6.72 9.94
CA ARG A 63 -4.52 -6.20 11.02
C ARG A 63 -3.71 -5.27 11.90
N LYS A 64 -3.92 -3.96 11.77
CA LYS A 64 -3.17 -2.93 12.52
C LYS A 64 -4.07 -2.04 13.35
N ALA A 65 -3.52 -1.58 14.48
CA ALA A 65 -4.08 -0.47 15.24
C ALA A 65 -4.08 0.79 14.37
N ILE A 66 -5.17 1.57 14.40
CA ILE A 66 -5.30 2.81 13.62
C ILE A 66 -5.31 4.00 14.58
N GLY A 67 -4.39 4.94 14.37
CA GLY A 67 -4.19 6.10 15.24
C GLY A 67 -3.91 5.68 16.68
N ARG A 68 -4.60 6.30 17.64
CA ARG A 68 -4.49 5.97 19.08
C ARG A 68 -5.32 4.74 19.50
N SER A 69 -6.07 4.12 18.60
CA SER A 69 -6.94 3.00 18.95
C SER A 69 -6.15 1.70 19.10
N ARG A 70 -6.34 0.98 20.20
CA ARG A 70 -5.80 -0.39 20.36
C ARG A 70 -6.54 -1.43 19.50
N LYS A 71 -7.66 -1.08 18.87
CA LYS A 71 -8.46 -2.00 18.06
C LYS A 71 -7.80 -2.21 16.70
N LYS A 72 -7.41 -3.44 16.41
CA LYS A 72 -6.83 -3.82 15.11
C LYS A 72 -7.91 -3.91 14.04
N ARG A 73 -7.70 -3.25 12.90
CA ARG A 73 -8.58 -3.25 11.72
C ARG A 73 -7.82 -3.74 10.50
N ALA A 74 -8.55 -4.22 9.50
CA ALA A 74 -7.96 -4.57 8.21
C ALA A 74 -7.36 -3.33 7.56
N VAL A 75 -6.12 -3.43 7.11
CA VAL A 75 -5.42 -2.40 6.34
C VAL A 75 -4.76 -3.04 5.13
N GLY A 76 -4.83 -2.36 3.98
CA GLY A 76 -4.05 -2.71 2.80
C GLY A 76 -2.61 -2.26 2.98
N VAL A 77 -1.66 -3.14 2.69
CA VAL A 77 -0.22 -2.87 2.77
C VAL A 77 0.38 -3.17 1.41
N VAL A 78 1.09 -2.19 0.86
CA VAL A 78 1.91 -2.32 -0.35
C VAL A 78 3.36 -2.12 0.04
N GLY A 79 4.25 -2.96 -0.50
CA GLY A 79 5.68 -2.87 -0.24
C GLY A 79 6.49 -3.58 -1.30
N ASN A 80 7.80 -3.42 -1.21
CA ASN A 80 8.77 -4.07 -2.07
C ASN A 80 9.71 -4.92 -1.21
N SER A 81 9.99 -6.16 -1.61
CA SER A 81 10.81 -7.10 -0.83
C SER A 81 12.31 -6.99 -1.09
N THR A 82 12.74 -6.17 -2.06
CA THR A 82 14.17 -5.99 -2.33
C THR A 82 14.86 -5.21 -1.21
N TYR A 83 16.03 -5.67 -0.79
CA TYR A 83 16.85 -5.02 0.25
C TYR A 83 17.19 -3.57 -0.10
N TYR A 84 17.43 -3.30 -1.37
CA TYR A 84 17.81 -1.97 -1.87
C TYR A 84 16.60 -1.06 -2.17
N ALA A 85 15.36 -1.50 -1.93
CA ALA A 85 14.16 -0.72 -2.25
C ALA A 85 14.17 0.68 -1.62
N ARG A 86 14.74 0.82 -0.42
CA ARG A 86 14.87 2.12 0.26
C ARG A 86 15.70 3.13 -0.53
N TRP A 87 16.72 2.69 -1.26
CA TRP A 87 17.59 3.55 -2.05
C TRP A 87 16.95 3.92 -3.39
N VAL A 88 16.12 3.03 -3.96
CA VAL A 88 15.32 3.37 -5.14
C VAL A 88 14.23 4.40 -4.76
N GLU A 89 13.61 4.23 -3.59
CA GLU A 89 12.56 5.15 -3.13
C GLU A 89 13.12 6.54 -2.81
N TRP A 90 14.17 6.62 -2.00
CA TRP A 90 14.66 7.88 -1.43
C TRP A 90 15.97 8.39 -2.03
N GLY A 91 16.59 7.62 -2.92
CA GLY A 91 17.86 7.95 -3.51
C GLY A 91 19.05 7.78 -2.57
N THR A 92 20.23 7.99 -3.14
CA THR A 92 21.53 8.13 -2.49
C THR A 92 22.35 9.12 -3.33
N GLU A 93 23.63 9.34 -3.00
CA GLU A 93 24.54 10.12 -3.85
C GLU A 93 24.73 9.53 -5.26
N ARG A 94 24.49 8.22 -5.44
CA ARG A 94 24.70 7.50 -6.71
C ARG A 94 23.41 7.08 -7.41
N VAL A 95 22.29 7.08 -6.71
CA VAL A 95 20.99 6.59 -7.20
C VAL A 95 19.98 7.70 -7.04
N HIS A 96 19.32 8.08 -8.13
CA HIS A 96 18.28 9.10 -8.08
C HIS A 96 17.07 8.62 -7.23
N ALA A 97 16.44 9.55 -6.51
CA ALA A 97 15.24 9.25 -5.73
C ALA A 97 14.03 9.11 -6.65
N HIS A 98 13.52 7.88 -6.83
CA HIS A 98 12.40 7.63 -7.73
C HIS A 98 11.03 7.80 -7.06
N HIS A 99 10.93 7.75 -5.74
CA HIS A 99 9.66 7.89 -5.00
C HIS A 99 8.51 7.07 -5.61
N VAL A 100 8.79 5.79 -5.94
CA VAL A 100 7.87 4.94 -6.69
C VAL A 100 6.62 4.67 -5.87
N LEU A 101 6.77 4.33 -4.59
CA LEU A 101 5.63 4.03 -3.72
C LEU A 101 4.79 5.29 -3.45
N LEU A 102 5.44 6.44 -3.24
CA LEU A 102 4.73 7.71 -3.09
C LEU A 102 3.89 8.05 -4.32
N ARG A 103 4.49 7.98 -5.52
CA ARG A 103 3.78 8.26 -6.78
C ARG A 103 2.65 7.26 -7.03
N ALA A 104 2.91 5.98 -6.77
CA ALA A 104 1.90 4.93 -6.89
C ALA A 104 0.71 5.17 -5.96
N ALA A 105 0.96 5.58 -4.72
CA ALA A 105 -0.11 5.91 -3.77
C ALA A 105 -0.92 7.14 -4.20
N GLN A 106 -0.29 8.17 -4.78
CA GLN A 106 -0.99 9.36 -5.27
C GLN A 106 -1.88 9.11 -6.48
N ILE A 107 -1.48 8.15 -7.34
CA ILE A 107 -2.20 7.78 -8.55
C ILE A 107 -3.28 6.73 -8.23
N GLY A 108 -2.90 5.62 -7.59
CA GLY A 108 -3.77 4.47 -7.34
C GLY A 108 -4.58 4.52 -6.04
N GLY A 109 -4.28 5.46 -5.14
CA GLY A 109 -4.96 5.61 -3.85
C GLY A 109 -6.18 6.54 -3.85
N ARG A 110 -6.59 7.05 -5.02
CA ARG A 110 -7.76 7.93 -5.18
C ARG A 110 -9.08 7.17 -5.02
#